data_AF-A0A957TYS6-F1
#
_entry.id   AF-A0A957TYS6-F1
#
_cell.length_a   1.000
_cell.length_b   1.000
_cell.length_c   1.000
_cell.angle_alpha   90.00
_cell.angle_beta   90.00
_cell.angle_gamma   90.00
#
_symmetry.space_group_name_H-M   'P 1'
#
loop_
_entity.id
_entity.type
_entity.pdbx_description
1 polymer ?
#
loop_
_entity_poly.entity_id
_entity_poly.type
_entity_poly.pdbx_seq_one_letter_code
_entity_poly.pdbx_strand_id
1 'polypeptide(L)'
;QLFPYTRSPIYKAAVDAWRRPESASPVVAQWTMAAVRLQLALVYLFAGVAKLQADWLFRAMPLKIWLSAHAEFPLIGGLFDHAAMAYAMSWGGLFYDLTIPFLLLHPRTRRLSFVAVIGFHVMTRLLFPIGMFPAIMVGCTLVFFPAEDFARVGRWFKLPARRQTTTLSPGRAQLHPVMAGSLALFFAIQIVLPLRHWLYPGNLLWTEEGFRYAWHVMVAEKTGHVTFYVDDPVRDIEFPVFVTDYLTDAQARQMAYQPDMILEFAHYLQTDLRNQGIPDAAVRAEAYVSLNGRPSQLLIDPTVDLTKETNSIWPKPWILPLADDPPRHQLASFN
;
A
#
# COMPACT_ATOMS: atom_id res chain seq x y z
N GLN A 1 28.76 -4.34 22.68
CA GLN A 1 28.08 -5.63 22.94
C GLN A 1 26.58 -5.38 22.86
N LEU A 2 25.90 -5.89 21.83
CA LEU A 2 24.44 -5.90 21.78
C LEU A 2 23.98 -6.87 22.87
N PHE A 3 23.42 -6.33 23.96
CA PHE A 3 22.80 -7.18 24.98
C PHE A 3 21.79 -8.09 24.29
N PRO A 4 21.71 -9.40 24.60
CA PRO A 4 20.77 -10.29 23.91
C PRO A 4 19.28 -9.94 24.15
N TYR A 5 19.01 -9.04 25.10
CA TYR A 5 17.69 -8.59 25.50
C TYR A 5 17.52 -7.07 25.38
N THR A 6 16.28 -6.64 25.24
CA THR A 6 15.83 -5.25 25.38
C THR A 6 14.62 -5.21 26.30
N ARG A 7 14.42 -4.10 27.02
CA ARG A 7 13.19 -3.92 27.80
C ARG A 7 11.99 -3.78 26.88
N SER A 8 10.84 -4.29 27.32
CA SER A 8 9.55 -4.11 26.67
C SER A 8 8.62 -3.31 27.60
N PRO A 9 8.04 -2.18 27.16
CA PRO A 9 7.15 -1.39 28.00
C PRO A 9 5.75 -2.02 28.14
N ILE A 10 5.40 -2.98 27.28
CA ILE A 10 4.06 -3.56 27.17
C ILE A 10 4.00 -5.03 27.60
N TYR A 11 5.01 -5.53 28.30
CA TYR A 11 5.09 -6.94 28.68
C TYR A 11 3.91 -7.47 29.50
N LYS A 12 3.21 -6.59 30.23
CA LYS A 12 2.00 -6.94 30.98
C LYS A 12 0.75 -7.09 30.11
N ALA A 13 0.78 -6.53 28.90
CA ALA A 13 -0.30 -6.64 27.92
C ALA A 13 -0.11 -7.82 26.95
N ALA A 14 0.95 -8.61 27.13
CA ALA A 14 1.18 -9.80 26.32
C ALA A 14 0.16 -10.89 26.67
N VAL A 15 -0.34 -11.61 25.66
CA VAL A 15 -1.41 -12.61 25.83
C VAL A 15 -0.95 -13.77 26.73
N ASP A 16 0.33 -14.14 26.67
CA ASP A 16 0.94 -15.12 27.56
C ASP A 16 0.99 -14.60 29.00
N ALA A 17 1.38 -13.35 29.23
CA ALA A 17 1.35 -12.72 30.55
C ALA A 17 -0.08 -12.58 31.10
N TRP A 18 -1.08 -12.39 30.25
CA TRP A 18 -2.49 -12.37 30.65
C TRP A 18 -2.99 -13.78 31.03
N ARG A 19 -2.63 -14.81 30.25
CA ARG A 19 -3.01 -16.22 30.51
C ARG A 19 -2.22 -16.84 31.66
N ARG A 20 -0.98 -16.41 31.84
CA ARG A 20 0.02 -16.94 32.79
C ARG A 20 0.84 -15.77 33.35
N PRO A 21 0.37 -15.07 34.39
CA PRO A 21 1.04 -13.89 34.97
C PRO A 21 2.50 -14.11 35.36
N GLU A 22 2.89 -15.35 35.70
CA GLU A 22 4.25 -15.78 35.99
C GLU A 22 5.20 -15.75 34.77
N SER A 23 4.65 -15.75 33.56
CA SER A 23 5.42 -15.64 32.31
C SER A 23 5.79 -14.19 31.96
N ALA A 24 5.18 -13.21 32.63
CA ALA A 24 5.40 -11.79 32.37
C ALA A 24 6.88 -11.40 32.56
N SER A 25 7.52 -10.96 31.48
CA SER A 25 8.93 -10.58 31.48
C SER A 25 9.12 -9.14 31.02
N PRO A 26 9.72 -8.25 31.84
CA PRO A 26 10.00 -6.86 31.43
C PRO A 26 11.06 -6.75 30.33
N VAL A 27 11.64 -7.87 29.91
CA VAL A 27 12.58 -7.95 28.80
C VAL A 27 12.14 -8.96 27.74
N VAL A 28 12.55 -8.69 26.50
CA VAL A 28 12.37 -9.57 25.33
C VAL A 28 13.71 -9.71 24.59
N ALA A 29 13.86 -10.79 23.83
CA ALA A 29 15.05 -10.97 23.01
C ALA A 29 15.15 -9.85 21.95
N GLN A 30 16.34 -9.32 21.67
CA GLN A 30 16.47 -8.19 20.75
C GLN A 30 15.99 -8.48 19.33
N TRP A 31 16.10 -9.73 18.88
CA TRP A 31 15.67 -10.13 17.54
C TRP A 31 14.17 -9.94 17.33
N THR A 32 13.33 -10.01 18.38
CA THR A 32 11.87 -9.80 18.23
C THR A 32 11.57 -8.36 17.84
N MET A 33 12.20 -7.42 18.54
CA MET A 33 12.07 -5.99 18.25
C MET A 33 12.72 -5.63 16.91
N ALA A 34 13.85 -6.26 16.58
CA ALA A 34 14.49 -6.09 15.28
C ALA A 34 13.61 -6.59 14.13
N ALA A 35 12.92 -7.74 14.27
CA ALA A 35 12.02 -8.24 13.26
C ALA A 35 10.86 -7.28 12.98
N VAL A 36 10.21 -6.75 14.03
CA VAL A 36 9.12 -5.77 13.85
C VAL A 36 9.64 -4.46 13.23
N ARG A 37 10.80 -3.96 13.68
CA ARG A 37 11.45 -2.78 13.08
C ARG A 37 11.81 -3.00 11.60
N LEU A 38 12.29 -4.19 11.26
CA LEU A 38 12.60 -4.57 9.88
C LEU A 38 11.33 -4.57 9.02
N GLN A 39 10.22 -5.15 9.50
CA GLN A 39 8.96 -5.10 8.77
C GLN A 39 8.51 -3.66 8.49
N LEU A 40 8.54 -2.78 9.50
CA LEU A 40 8.23 -1.37 9.31
C LEU A 40 9.20 -0.68 8.35
N ALA A 41 10.50 -0.99 8.45
CA ALA A 41 11.51 -0.44 7.57
C ALA A 41 11.25 -0.84 6.10
N LEU A 42 10.88 -2.10 5.85
CA LEU A 42 10.54 -2.57 4.51
C LEU A 42 9.37 -1.78 3.90
N VAL A 43 8.32 -1.51 4.68
CA VAL A 43 7.16 -0.72 4.21
C VAL A 43 7.61 0.68 3.74
N TYR A 44 8.40 1.39 4.54
CA TYR A 44 8.92 2.71 4.15
C TYR A 44 9.88 2.63 2.96
N LEU A 45 10.81 1.68 2.96
CA LEU A 45 11.78 1.52 1.89
C LEU A 45 11.10 1.22 0.55
N PHE A 46 10.12 0.31 0.52
CA PHE A 46 9.35 0.05 -0.70
C PHE A 46 8.47 1.23 -1.11
N ALA A 47 7.89 1.98 -0.17
CA ALA A 47 7.18 3.22 -0.49
C ALA A 47 8.10 4.27 -1.13
N GLY A 48 9.37 4.32 -0.71
CA GLY A 48 10.41 5.15 -1.33
C GLY A 48 10.85 4.63 -2.70
N VAL A 49 11.05 3.31 -2.85
CA VAL A 49 11.37 2.69 -4.15
C VAL A 49 10.25 2.92 -5.17
N ALA A 50 8.98 2.84 -4.75
CA ALA A 50 7.83 3.13 -5.59
C ALA A 50 7.81 4.57 -6.14
N LYS A 51 8.49 5.50 -5.44
CA LYS A 51 8.64 6.91 -5.85
C LYS A 51 9.80 7.14 -6.82
N LEU A 52 10.63 6.13 -7.08
CA LEU A 52 11.72 6.17 -8.07
C LEU A 52 11.17 5.95 -9.49
N GLN A 53 10.27 6.84 -9.91
CA GLN A 53 9.70 6.85 -11.26
C GLN A 53 9.58 8.28 -11.81
N ALA A 54 9.50 8.40 -13.13
CA ALA A 54 9.54 9.69 -13.82
C ALA A 54 8.34 10.59 -13.47
N ASP A 55 7.15 10.02 -13.36
CA ASP A 55 5.93 10.77 -13.00
C ASP A 55 6.09 11.44 -11.63
N TRP A 56 6.60 10.71 -10.64
CA TRP A 56 6.82 11.25 -9.31
C TRP A 56 7.93 12.31 -9.32
N LEU A 57 9.13 11.98 -9.80
CA LEU A 57 10.31 12.84 -9.61
C LEU A 57 10.37 14.05 -10.55
N PHE A 58 10.04 13.84 -11.82
CA PHE A 58 10.26 14.84 -12.87
C PHE A 58 8.97 15.52 -13.30
N ARG A 59 7.81 14.91 -13.08
CA ARG A 59 6.50 15.54 -13.35
C ARG A 59 5.81 16.03 -12.08
N ALA A 60 6.26 15.61 -10.90
CA ALA A 60 5.59 15.84 -9.62
C ALA A 60 4.11 15.41 -9.65
N MET A 61 3.83 14.34 -10.40
CA MET A 61 2.53 13.71 -10.45
C MET A 61 2.52 12.49 -9.54
N PRO A 62 1.39 12.21 -8.89
CA PRO A 62 0.12 12.98 -8.92
C PRO A 62 0.05 14.18 -7.96
N LEU A 63 1.13 14.52 -7.25
CA LEU A 63 1.13 15.60 -6.24
C LEU A 63 0.57 16.93 -6.76
N LYS A 64 0.86 17.34 -8.00
CA LYS A 64 0.27 18.56 -8.58
C LYS A 64 -1.27 18.53 -8.58
N ILE A 65 -1.87 17.40 -8.94
CA ILE A 65 -3.34 17.24 -8.96
C ILE A 65 -3.90 17.31 -7.54
N TRP A 66 -3.24 16.63 -6.61
CA TRP A 66 -3.70 16.54 -5.22
C TRP A 66 -3.57 17.86 -4.47
N LEU A 67 -2.47 18.58 -4.66
CA LEU A 67 -2.22 19.85 -4.00
C LEU A 67 -3.14 20.94 -4.56
N SER A 68 -3.36 21.00 -5.87
CA SER A 68 -4.29 21.98 -6.46
C SER A 68 -5.72 21.80 -5.96
N ALA A 69 -6.15 20.56 -5.68
CA ALA A 69 -7.46 20.28 -5.10
C ALA A 69 -7.63 20.84 -3.66
N HIS A 70 -6.54 21.24 -3.01
CA HIS A 70 -6.51 21.79 -1.66
C HIS A 70 -5.99 23.24 -1.63
N ALA A 71 -5.98 23.96 -2.76
CA ALA A 71 -5.48 25.34 -2.84
C ALA A 71 -6.23 26.33 -1.92
N GLU A 72 -7.47 26.02 -1.55
CA GLU A 72 -8.31 26.84 -0.66
C GLU A 72 -8.12 26.53 0.85
N PHE A 73 -7.16 25.66 1.22
CA PHE A 73 -6.94 25.32 2.61
C PHE A 73 -6.50 26.55 3.43
N PRO A 74 -7.06 26.79 4.63
CA PRO A 74 -6.67 27.93 5.45
C PRO A 74 -5.16 27.94 5.74
N LEU A 75 -4.55 29.12 5.67
CA LEU A 75 -3.14 29.42 5.97
C LEU A 75 -2.09 28.84 5.01
N ILE A 76 -2.29 27.63 4.48
CA ILE A 76 -1.28 26.92 3.67
C ILE A 76 -1.70 26.63 2.23
N GLY A 77 -2.98 26.79 1.88
CA GLY A 77 -3.51 26.45 0.56
C GLY A 77 -2.84 27.23 -0.57
N GLY A 78 -2.50 28.51 -0.36
CA GLY A 78 -1.75 29.29 -1.34
C GLY A 78 -0.37 28.69 -1.69
N LEU A 79 0.26 27.92 -0.80
CA LEU A 79 1.49 27.20 -1.12
C LEU A 79 1.23 25.98 -2.01
N PHE A 80 0.07 25.34 -1.87
CA PHE A 80 -0.29 24.14 -2.64
C PHE A 80 -0.57 24.43 -4.11
N ASP A 81 -0.94 25.66 -4.44
CA ASP A 81 -1.12 26.10 -5.83
C ASP A 81 0.21 26.26 -6.60
N HIS A 82 1.34 26.33 -5.89
CA HIS A 82 2.64 26.50 -6.52
C HIS A 82 3.23 25.15 -6.96
N ALA A 83 3.51 25.00 -8.26
CA ALA A 83 4.15 23.78 -8.80
C ALA A 83 5.46 23.41 -8.09
N ALA A 84 6.23 24.40 -7.61
CA ALA A 84 7.45 24.18 -6.84
C ALA A 84 7.19 23.39 -5.54
N MET A 85 6.03 23.58 -4.90
CA MET A 85 5.65 22.82 -3.71
C MET A 85 5.43 21.34 -4.05
N ALA A 86 4.78 21.04 -5.18
CA ALA A 86 4.61 19.66 -5.63
C ALA A 86 5.96 18.96 -5.87
N TYR A 87 6.94 19.64 -6.47
CA TYR A 87 8.30 19.10 -6.63
C TYR A 87 9.02 18.92 -5.28
N ALA A 88 8.93 19.90 -4.38
CA ALA A 88 9.53 19.81 -3.05
C ALA A 88 8.95 18.63 -2.27
N MET A 89 7.62 18.43 -2.31
CA MET A 89 6.95 17.30 -1.67
C MET A 89 7.26 15.97 -2.35
N SER A 90 7.45 15.95 -3.66
CA SER A 90 7.84 14.75 -4.41
C SER A 90 9.21 14.25 -3.96
N TRP A 91 10.24 15.08 -4.09
CA TRP A 91 11.60 14.71 -3.69
C TRP A 91 11.70 14.52 -2.17
N GLY A 92 11.02 15.38 -1.39
CA GLY A 92 10.94 15.26 0.05
C GLY A 92 10.31 13.94 0.51
N GLY A 93 9.22 13.51 -0.12
CA GLY A 93 8.57 12.22 0.14
C GLY A 93 9.47 11.03 -0.19
N LEU A 94 10.19 11.07 -1.31
CA LEU A 94 11.18 10.06 -1.67
C LEU A 94 12.27 9.94 -0.60
N PHE A 95 12.94 11.05 -0.28
CA PHE A 95 14.06 11.04 0.67
C PHE A 95 13.58 10.67 2.07
N TYR A 96 12.41 11.15 2.49
CA TYR A 96 11.80 10.77 3.74
C TYR A 96 11.62 9.25 3.83
N ASP A 97 10.94 8.64 2.87
CA ASP A 97 10.65 7.20 2.90
C ASP A 97 11.93 6.35 2.89
N LEU A 98 12.94 6.74 2.10
CA LEU A 98 14.21 6.01 2.02
C LEU A 98 15.10 6.16 3.26
N THR A 99 14.94 7.23 4.04
CA THR A 99 15.84 7.55 5.16
C THR A 99 15.21 7.35 6.53
N ILE A 100 13.89 7.49 6.67
CA ILE A 100 13.23 7.54 7.97
C ILE A 100 13.47 6.30 8.85
N PRO A 101 13.53 5.05 8.33
CA PRO A 101 13.81 3.90 9.18
C PRO A 101 15.20 3.97 9.82
N PHE A 102 16.21 4.42 9.07
CA PHE A 102 17.58 4.54 9.56
C PHE A 102 17.72 5.67 10.59
N LEU A 103 17.05 6.80 10.34
CA LEU A 103 17.04 7.93 11.25
C LEU A 103 16.30 7.61 12.57
N LEU A 104 15.25 6.78 12.53
CA LEU A 104 14.57 6.27 13.73
C LEU A 104 15.41 5.26 14.52
N LEU A 105 16.20 4.42 13.82
CA LEU A 105 17.13 3.49 14.47
C LEU A 105 18.22 4.26 15.23
N HIS A 106 18.74 5.33 14.64
CA HIS A 106 19.86 6.08 15.21
C HIS A 106 19.43 6.90 16.46
N PRO A 107 20.06 6.68 17.65
CA PRO A 107 19.58 7.25 18.91
C PRO A 107 19.53 8.79 18.97
N ARG A 108 20.44 9.48 18.27
CA ARG A 108 20.52 10.95 18.31
C ARG A 108 19.43 11.63 17.48
N THR A 109 18.98 10.99 16.41
CA THR A 109 18.00 11.55 15.45
C THR A 109 16.58 11.11 15.76
N ARG A 110 16.40 9.96 16.40
CA ARG A 110 15.11 9.30 16.66
C ARG A 110 13.96 10.22 17.07
N ARG A 111 14.17 11.12 18.03
CA ARG A 111 13.11 12.01 18.53
C ARG A 111 12.67 13.03 17.46
N LEU A 112 13.64 13.63 16.77
CA LEU A 112 13.35 14.55 15.67
C LEU A 112 12.70 13.81 14.49
N SER A 113 13.20 12.62 14.16
CA SER A 113 12.62 11.74 13.15
C SER A 113 11.18 11.36 13.46
N PHE A 114 10.85 11.10 14.72
CA PHE A 114 9.47 10.82 15.12
C PHE A 114 8.54 12.03 14.96
N VAL A 115 9.04 13.25 15.21
CA VAL A 115 8.28 14.48 14.87
C VAL A 115 8.04 14.56 13.37
N ALA A 116 9.05 14.23 12.55
CA ALA A 116 8.88 14.16 11.10
C ALA A 116 7.86 13.07 10.68
N VAL A 117 7.83 11.92 11.35
CA VAL A 117 6.82 10.87 11.14
C VAL A 117 5.42 11.39 11.40
N ILE A 118 5.21 12.09 12.53
CA ILE A 118 3.91 12.70 12.84
C ILE A 118 3.54 13.71 11.76
N GLY A 119 4.44 14.62 11.40
CA GLY A 119 4.19 15.64 10.38
C GLY A 119 3.83 15.04 9.02
N PHE A 120 4.59 14.05 8.57
CA PHE A 120 4.35 13.34 7.30
C PHE A 120 2.98 12.66 7.29
N HIS A 121 2.62 11.94 8.35
CA HIS A 121 1.34 11.23 8.43
C HIS A 121 0.15 12.16 8.63
N VAL A 122 0.33 13.28 9.33
CA VAL A 122 -0.69 14.34 9.39
C VAL A 122 -0.93 14.93 8.01
N MET A 123 0.13 15.29 7.28
CA MET A 123 0.01 15.80 5.90
C MET A 123 -0.66 14.76 4.99
N THR A 124 -0.26 13.50 5.10
CA THR A 124 -0.87 12.39 4.36
C THR A 124 -2.37 12.28 4.68
N ARG A 125 -2.79 12.42 5.94
CA ARG A 125 -4.21 12.37 6.33
C ARG A 125 -5.01 13.57 5.82
N LEU A 126 -4.38 14.74 5.77
CA LEU A 126 -4.99 15.97 5.25
C LEU A 126 -5.21 15.89 3.74
N LEU A 127 -4.22 15.41 3.01
CA LEU A 127 -4.26 15.34 1.54
C LEU A 127 -5.01 14.10 1.02
N PHE A 128 -5.03 13.00 1.78
CA PHE A 128 -5.51 11.72 1.29
C PHE A 128 -6.50 11.04 2.27
N PRO A 129 -7.67 10.59 1.79
CA PRO A 129 -8.66 9.88 2.60
C PRO A 129 -8.31 8.39 2.79
N ILE A 130 -7.10 8.08 3.25
CA ILE A 130 -6.58 6.70 3.40
C ILE A 130 -6.95 6.03 4.75
N GLY A 131 -8.05 6.47 5.37
CA GLY A 131 -8.59 5.89 6.59
C GLY A 131 -7.64 5.92 7.79
N MET A 132 -7.53 4.79 8.49
CA MET A 132 -6.77 4.66 9.76
C MET A 132 -5.25 4.54 9.57
N PHE A 133 -4.78 4.38 8.33
CA PHE A 133 -3.38 4.08 8.04
C PHE A 133 -2.38 5.07 8.69
N PRO A 134 -2.58 6.41 8.61
CA PRO A 134 -1.65 7.36 9.21
C PRO A 134 -1.50 7.19 10.73
N ALA A 135 -2.62 6.98 11.44
CA ALA A 135 -2.63 6.78 12.88
C ALA A 135 -1.94 5.46 13.28
N ILE A 136 -2.20 4.39 12.52
CA ILE A 136 -1.54 3.10 12.73
C ILE A 136 -0.04 3.22 12.53
N MET A 137 0.42 3.88 11.46
CA MET A 137 1.85 4.03 11.17
C MET A 137 2.58 4.83 12.25
N VAL A 138 2.01 5.95 12.71
CA VAL A 138 2.56 6.72 13.83
C VAL A 138 2.64 5.83 15.08
N GLY A 139 1.57 5.11 15.41
CA GLY A 139 1.53 4.19 16.56
C GLY A 139 2.58 3.08 16.47
N CYS A 140 2.71 2.43 15.31
CA CYS A 140 3.68 1.35 15.11
C CYS A 140 5.12 1.83 15.19
N THR A 141 5.43 3.07 14.78
CA THR A 141 6.80 3.62 14.85
C THR A 141 7.32 3.80 16.29
N LEU A 142 6.44 3.72 17.30
CA LEU A 142 6.84 3.67 18.70
C LEU A 142 7.76 2.48 19.03
N VAL A 143 7.76 1.42 18.21
CA VAL A 143 8.67 0.27 18.34
C VAL A 143 10.16 0.65 18.25
N PHE A 144 10.49 1.80 17.65
CA PHE A 144 11.86 2.31 17.56
C PHE A 144 12.35 2.96 18.86
N PHE A 145 11.45 3.28 19.79
CA PHE A 145 11.81 3.88 21.07
C PHE A 145 12.16 2.85 22.14
N PRO A 146 13.10 3.17 23.04
CA PRO A 146 13.44 2.32 24.17
C PRO A 146 12.32 2.33 25.20
N ALA A 147 12.13 1.22 25.94
CA ALA A 147 11.08 1.10 26.94
C ALA A 147 11.14 2.17 28.03
N GLU A 148 12.36 2.65 28.35
CA GLU A 148 12.60 3.70 29.33
C GLU A 148 11.88 5.00 28.98
N ASP A 149 11.70 5.31 27.69
CA ASP A 149 10.99 6.52 27.27
C ASP A 149 9.48 6.42 27.59
N PHE A 150 8.89 5.24 27.44
CA PHE A 150 7.49 4.98 27.80
C PHE A 150 7.26 4.92 29.31
N ALA A 151 8.23 4.41 30.07
CA ALA A 151 8.14 4.38 31.54
C ALA A 151 8.04 5.79 32.15
N ARG A 152 8.53 6.83 31.45
CA ARG A 152 8.35 8.23 31.90
C ARG A 152 6.92 8.71 31.72
N VAL A 153 6.29 8.32 30.62
CA VAL A 153 4.89 8.66 30.31
C VAL A 153 3.93 7.87 31.20
N GLY A 154 4.20 6.58 31.45
CA GLY A 154 3.39 5.74 32.34
C GLY A 154 3.32 6.22 33.80
N ARG A 155 4.29 7.01 34.27
CA ARG A 155 4.23 7.67 35.58
C ARG A 155 3.12 8.70 35.68
N TRP A 156 2.73 9.34 34.56
CA TRP A 156 1.60 10.26 34.53
C TRP A 156 0.26 9.56 34.73
N PHE A 157 0.18 8.26 34.40
CA PHE A 157 -1.02 7.42 34.56
C PHE A 157 -1.03 6.60 35.86
N LYS A 158 -0.11 6.86 36.81
CA LYS A 158 0.01 6.18 38.12
C LYS A 158 -0.06 4.66 38.06
N LEU A 159 0.44 4.04 36.98
CA LEU A 159 0.45 2.58 36.87
C LEU A 159 1.40 1.98 37.92
N PRO A 160 0.96 0.98 38.72
CA PRO A 160 1.78 0.42 39.79
C PRO A 160 3.06 -0.22 39.22
N ALA A 161 4.20 0.37 39.60
CA ALA A 161 5.54 -0.11 39.29
C ALA A 161 5.85 -1.35 40.17
N ARG A 162 5.36 -2.52 39.76
CA ARG A 162 5.76 -3.78 40.40
C ARG A 162 7.22 -4.07 40.04
N ARG A 163 8.12 -3.89 41.02
CA ARG A 163 9.52 -4.28 40.93
C ARG A 163 9.56 -5.82 40.92
N GLN A 164 9.79 -6.43 39.76
CA GLN A 164 10.08 -7.86 39.66
C GLN A 164 11.50 -8.04 39.17
N THR A 165 12.33 -8.61 40.04
CA THR A 165 13.64 -9.18 39.70
C THR A 165 13.41 -10.48 38.95
N THR A 166 13.26 -10.41 37.63
CA THR A 166 13.32 -11.60 36.79
C THR A 166 14.78 -11.97 36.60
N THR A 167 15.16 -13.18 37.01
CA THR A 167 16.44 -13.79 36.65
C THR A 167 16.44 -14.08 35.14
N LEU A 168 17.27 -13.37 34.40
CA LEU A 168 17.41 -13.54 32.96
C LEU A 168 18.08 -14.88 32.67
N SER A 169 17.31 -15.86 32.17
CA SER A 169 17.87 -17.13 31.70
C SER A 169 18.41 -16.98 30.26
N PRO A 170 19.72 -17.21 30.01
CA PRO A 170 20.37 -16.99 28.70
C PRO A 170 19.69 -17.70 27.51
N GLY A 171 19.06 -18.86 27.74
CA GLY A 171 18.39 -19.64 26.70
C GLY A 171 17.19 -18.94 26.04
N ARG A 172 16.56 -17.96 26.72
CA ARG A 172 15.39 -17.23 26.17
C ARG A 172 15.74 -16.22 25.07
N ALA A 173 17.02 -15.90 24.87
CA ALA A 173 17.44 -14.94 23.85
C ALA A 173 17.83 -15.59 22.52
N GLN A 174 18.13 -16.90 22.54
CA GLN A 174 18.59 -17.59 21.35
C GLN A 174 17.42 -17.81 20.40
N LEU A 175 17.63 -17.41 19.14
CA LEU A 175 16.68 -17.66 18.08
C LEU A 175 16.79 -19.13 17.66
N HIS A 176 15.75 -19.92 17.96
CA HIS A 176 15.72 -21.34 17.60
C HIS A 176 15.83 -21.50 16.07
N PRO A 177 16.59 -22.48 15.53
CA PRO A 177 16.82 -22.62 14.09
C PRO A 177 15.54 -22.68 13.25
N VAL A 178 14.49 -23.37 13.73
CA VAL A 178 13.19 -23.39 13.05
C VAL A 178 12.56 -22.00 13.00
N MET A 179 12.63 -21.23 14.08
CA MET A 179 12.13 -19.85 14.11
C MET A 179 12.96 -18.95 13.19
N ALA A 180 14.28 -19.13 13.15
CA ALA A 180 15.15 -18.41 12.22
C ALA A 180 14.76 -18.72 10.77
N GLY A 181 14.54 -19.99 10.43
CA GLY A 181 14.08 -20.42 9.11
C GLY A 181 12.72 -19.82 8.74
N SER A 182 11.76 -19.84 9.67
CA SER A 182 10.43 -19.23 9.45
C SER A 182 10.51 -17.72 9.25
N LEU A 183 11.32 -17.00 10.04
CA LEU A 183 11.52 -15.56 9.88
C LEU A 183 12.24 -15.25 8.56
N ALA A 184 13.24 -16.04 8.19
CA ALA A 184 13.96 -15.88 6.92
C ALA A 184 13.00 -16.06 5.73
N LEU A 185 12.18 -17.11 5.74
CA LEU A 185 11.15 -17.33 4.72
C LEU A 185 10.13 -16.18 4.70
N PHE A 186 9.65 -15.74 5.87
CA PHE A 186 8.72 -14.61 5.97
C PHE A 186 9.31 -13.34 5.35
N PHE A 187 10.53 -12.94 5.71
CA PHE A 187 11.14 -11.74 5.15
C PHE A 187 11.53 -11.90 3.68
N ALA A 188 11.89 -13.12 3.24
CA ALA A 188 12.08 -13.39 1.82
C ALA A 188 10.78 -13.11 1.05
N ILE A 189 9.61 -13.56 1.54
CA ILE A 189 8.31 -13.23 0.94
C ILE A 189 8.05 -11.72 0.98
N GLN A 190 8.30 -11.05 2.12
CA GLN A 190 8.08 -9.60 2.26
C GLN A 190 8.97 -8.74 1.36
N ILE A 191 10.08 -9.29 0.84
CA ILE A 191 10.99 -8.62 -0.09
C ILE A 191 10.68 -9.01 -1.54
N VAL A 192 10.49 -10.29 -1.82
CA VAL A 192 10.28 -10.81 -3.18
C VAL A 192 8.88 -10.48 -3.69
N LEU A 193 7.85 -10.64 -2.85
CA LEU A 193 6.46 -10.43 -3.27
C LEU A 193 6.21 -9.00 -3.78
N PRO A 194 6.73 -7.94 -3.13
CA PRO A 194 6.59 -6.60 -3.67
C PRO A 194 7.31 -6.39 -4.99
N LEU A 195 8.49 -7.01 -5.18
CA LEU A 195 9.31 -6.89 -6.39
C LEU A 195 8.75 -7.68 -7.59
N ARG A 196 7.75 -8.53 -7.40
CA ARG A 196 7.22 -9.35 -8.51
C ARG A 196 6.64 -8.54 -9.66
N HIS A 197 6.25 -7.28 -9.42
CA HIS A 197 5.69 -6.42 -10.46
C HIS A 197 6.67 -6.18 -11.62
N TRP A 198 7.98 -6.31 -11.37
CA TRP A 198 9.01 -6.21 -12.41
C TRP A 198 8.96 -7.35 -13.44
N LEU A 199 8.24 -8.43 -13.14
CA LEU A 199 8.04 -9.56 -14.05
C LEU A 199 6.90 -9.32 -15.06
N TYR A 200 6.07 -8.29 -14.84
CA TYR A 200 4.96 -7.97 -15.72
C TYR A 200 5.36 -6.91 -16.75
N PRO A 201 4.86 -7.02 -17.98
CA PRO A 201 5.10 -6.01 -19.00
C PRO A 201 4.27 -4.74 -18.74
N GLY A 202 4.74 -3.61 -19.28
CA GLY A 202 4.02 -2.34 -19.25
C GLY A 202 4.16 -1.55 -17.94
N ASN A 203 3.29 -0.56 -17.79
CA ASN A 203 3.30 0.34 -16.64
C ASN A 203 2.45 -0.24 -15.49
N LEU A 204 3.08 -0.50 -14.34
CA LEU A 204 2.40 -1.05 -13.15
C LEU A 204 1.19 -0.24 -12.69
N LEU A 205 1.27 1.09 -12.72
CA LEU A 205 0.17 1.95 -12.28
C LEU A 205 -1.00 1.92 -13.27
N TRP A 206 -0.73 1.53 -14.52
CA TRP A 206 -1.74 1.34 -15.54
C TRP A 206 -2.39 -0.04 -15.44
N THR A 207 -1.60 -1.11 -15.61
CA THR A 207 -2.10 -2.50 -15.70
C THR A 207 -2.49 -3.09 -14.35
N GLU A 208 -1.95 -2.54 -13.26
CA GLU A 208 -2.09 -3.05 -11.88
C GLU A 208 -1.63 -4.50 -11.66
N GLU A 209 -0.91 -5.06 -12.63
CA GLU A 209 -0.39 -6.41 -12.55
C GLU A 209 0.77 -6.48 -11.55
N GLY A 210 0.55 -7.23 -10.47
CA GLY A 210 1.49 -7.25 -9.36
C GLY A 210 1.39 -6.06 -8.41
N PHE A 211 0.43 -5.14 -8.58
CA PHE A 211 0.27 -3.94 -7.74
C PHE A 211 -0.08 -4.25 -6.29
N ARG A 212 -0.99 -5.21 -6.06
CA ARG A 212 -1.35 -5.64 -4.69
C ARG A 212 -0.11 -6.15 -3.96
N TYR A 213 0.04 -5.81 -2.69
CA TYR A 213 1.22 -6.19 -1.89
C TYR A 213 2.57 -5.66 -2.44
N ALA A 214 2.58 -4.72 -3.38
CA ALA A 214 3.81 -4.05 -3.83
C ALA A 214 4.29 -2.94 -2.89
N TRP A 215 3.48 -2.54 -1.90
CA TRP A 215 3.71 -1.38 -1.02
C TRP A 215 3.80 -0.04 -1.76
N HIS A 216 3.19 0.06 -2.94
CA HIS A 216 3.08 1.30 -3.70
C HIS A 216 1.95 2.15 -3.11
N VAL A 217 2.29 2.95 -2.10
CA VAL A 217 1.32 3.80 -1.40
C VAL A 217 1.37 5.22 -1.97
N MET A 218 0.21 5.69 -2.48
CA MET A 218 0.00 7.06 -2.96
C MET A 218 1.03 7.52 -4.00
N VAL A 219 1.13 6.79 -5.12
CA VAL A 219 2.03 7.12 -6.24
C VAL A 219 1.32 7.33 -7.59
N ALA A 220 -0.02 7.23 -7.59
CA ALA A 220 -0.85 7.40 -8.78
C ALA A 220 -2.17 8.08 -8.43
N GLU A 221 -2.63 8.95 -9.33
CA GLU A 221 -4.03 9.36 -9.44
C GLU A 221 -4.61 8.70 -10.68
N LYS A 222 -5.65 7.88 -10.51
CA LYS A 222 -6.38 7.24 -11.59
C LYS A 222 -7.84 7.64 -11.52
N THR A 223 -8.37 8.06 -12.67
CA THR A 223 -9.80 8.29 -12.85
C THR A 223 -10.25 7.49 -14.05
N GLY A 224 -11.48 6.98 -14.01
CA GLY A 224 -11.99 6.16 -15.09
C GLY A 224 -13.49 6.19 -15.20
N HIS A 225 -13.96 5.81 -16.37
CA HIS A 225 -15.36 5.54 -16.67
C HIS A 225 -15.44 4.21 -17.41
N VAL A 226 -16.41 3.37 -17.05
CA VAL A 226 -16.62 2.07 -17.67
C VAL A 226 -18.09 1.89 -18.03
N THR A 227 -18.34 1.41 -19.24
CA THR A 227 -19.64 0.91 -19.69
C THR A 227 -19.50 -0.56 -20.05
N PHE A 228 -20.40 -1.39 -19.55
CA PHE A 228 -20.47 -2.80 -19.93
C PHE A 228 -21.48 -2.99 -21.05
N TYR A 229 -21.17 -3.89 -21.97
CA TYR A 229 -22.08 -4.31 -23.03
C TYR A 229 -22.29 -5.81 -22.90
N VAL A 230 -23.55 -6.21 -22.96
CA VAL A 230 -24.00 -7.60 -22.84
C VAL A 230 -24.52 -8.05 -24.19
N ASP A 231 -23.97 -9.13 -24.70
CA ASP A 231 -24.48 -9.84 -25.86
C ASP A 231 -25.39 -10.99 -25.39
N ASP A 232 -26.69 -10.89 -25.72
CA ASP A 232 -27.71 -11.88 -25.37
C ASP A 232 -27.96 -12.83 -26.54
N PRO A 233 -27.43 -14.08 -26.48
CA PRO A 233 -27.57 -15.04 -27.56
C PRO A 233 -29.00 -15.60 -27.71
N VAL A 234 -29.88 -15.42 -26.71
CA VAL A 234 -31.28 -15.88 -26.76
C VAL A 234 -32.11 -14.94 -27.62
N ARG A 235 -31.84 -13.64 -27.52
CA ARG A 235 -32.59 -12.58 -28.20
C ARG A 235 -31.89 -12.02 -29.43
N ASP A 236 -30.61 -12.34 -29.62
CA ASP A 236 -29.75 -11.81 -30.69
C ASP A 236 -29.67 -10.27 -30.63
N ILE A 237 -29.46 -9.74 -29.41
CA ILE A 237 -29.33 -8.30 -29.16
C ILE A 237 -28.14 -8.02 -28.26
N GLU A 238 -27.54 -6.85 -28.47
CA GLU A 238 -26.59 -6.25 -27.55
C GLU A 238 -27.23 -5.06 -26.83
N PHE A 239 -26.99 -4.93 -25.53
CA PHE A 239 -27.43 -3.78 -24.76
C PHE A 239 -26.39 -3.33 -23.71
N PRO A 240 -26.33 -2.01 -23.41
CA PRO A 240 -25.45 -1.50 -22.38
C PRO A 240 -26.01 -1.77 -20.97
N VAL A 241 -25.11 -1.95 -20.00
CA VAL A 241 -25.44 -2.08 -18.58
C VAL A 241 -24.74 -0.97 -17.79
N PHE A 242 -25.53 -0.23 -17.02
CA PHE A 242 -25.02 0.81 -16.13
C PHE A 242 -24.64 0.22 -14.78
N VAL A 243 -23.39 0.43 -14.39
CA VAL A 243 -22.82 -0.12 -13.15
C VAL A 243 -23.49 0.41 -11.88
N THR A 244 -24.10 1.60 -11.97
CA THR A 244 -24.82 2.25 -10.86
C THR A 244 -26.09 1.51 -10.45
N ASP A 245 -26.62 0.64 -11.30
CA ASP A 245 -27.78 -0.20 -10.98
C ASP A 245 -27.40 -1.36 -10.06
N TYR A 246 -26.11 -1.65 -9.95
CA TYR A 246 -25.57 -2.80 -9.23
C TYR A 246 -24.66 -2.42 -8.06
N LEU A 247 -23.91 -1.33 -8.21
CA LEU A 247 -22.84 -0.95 -7.31
C LEU A 247 -23.12 0.42 -6.68
N THR A 248 -22.68 0.59 -5.43
CA THR A 248 -22.61 1.93 -4.84
C THR A 248 -21.64 2.82 -5.61
N ASP A 249 -21.83 4.13 -5.58
CA ASP A 249 -20.94 5.09 -6.26
C ASP A 249 -19.45 4.88 -5.93
N ALA A 250 -19.14 4.50 -4.69
CA ALA A 250 -17.77 4.23 -4.26
C ALA A 250 -17.18 3.00 -4.95
N GLN A 251 -17.94 1.91 -5.03
CA GLN A 251 -17.55 0.68 -5.73
C GLN A 251 -17.44 0.92 -7.24
N ALA A 252 -18.42 1.62 -7.84
CA ALA A 252 -18.41 1.95 -9.27
C ALA A 252 -17.19 2.79 -9.65
N ARG A 253 -16.88 3.85 -8.88
CA ARG A 253 -15.68 4.67 -9.11
C ARG A 253 -14.39 3.87 -8.98
N GLN A 254 -14.28 2.99 -7.98
CA GLN A 254 -13.07 2.19 -7.79
C GLN A 254 -12.89 1.15 -8.91
N MET A 255 -13.97 0.48 -9.30
CA MET A 255 -13.94 -0.51 -10.37
C MET A 255 -13.55 0.11 -11.71
N ALA A 256 -14.02 1.33 -12.01
CA ALA A 256 -13.90 1.94 -13.34
C ALA A 256 -12.47 2.09 -13.87
N TYR A 257 -11.44 1.93 -13.04
CA TYR A 257 -10.03 1.97 -13.44
C TYR A 257 -9.20 0.77 -12.95
N GLN A 258 -9.80 -0.22 -12.29
CA GLN A 258 -9.12 -1.41 -11.76
C GLN A 258 -9.48 -2.63 -12.61
N PRO A 259 -8.55 -3.15 -13.46
CA PRO A 259 -8.84 -4.22 -14.41
C PRO A 259 -9.43 -5.48 -13.77
N ASP A 260 -9.00 -5.83 -12.57
CA ASP A 260 -9.48 -7.03 -11.91
C ASP A 260 -10.90 -6.88 -11.33
N MET A 261 -11.27 -5.70 -10.85
CA MET A 261 -12.64 -5.40 -10.45
C MET A 261 -13.59 -5.37 -11.67
N ILE A 262 -13.12 -4.86 -12.81
CA ILE A 262 -13.89 -4.87 -14.08
C ILE A 262 -14.18 -6.32 -14.48
N LEU A 263 -13.16 -7.19 -14.43
CA LEU A 263 -13.32 -8.62 -14.71
C LEU A 263 -14.25 -9.32 -13.70
N GLU A 264 -14.10 -9.03 -12.41
CA GLU A 264 -14.96 -9.59 -11.36
C GLU A 264 -16.43 -9.20 -11.59
N PHE A 265 -16.68 -7.94 -11.97
CA PHE A 265 -18.03 -7.47 -12.29
C PHE A 265 -18.59 -8.12 -13.55
N ALA A 266 -17.78 -8.36 -14.59
CA ALA A 266 -18.22 -9.07 -15.78
C ALA A 266 -18.71 -10.50 -15.46
N HIS A 267 -18.00 -11.23 -14.60
CA HIS A 267 -18.43 -12.56 -14.13
C HIS A 267 -19.69 -12.50 -13.25
N TYR A 268 -19.77 -11.49 -12.39
CA TYR A 268 -20.96 -11.26 -11.59
C TYR A 268 -22.19 -11.02 -12.49
N LEU A 269 -22.04 -10.16 -13.50
CA LEU A 269 -23.10 -9.83 -14.45
C LEU A 269 -23.54 -11.06 -15.25
N GLN A 270 -22.61 -11.88 -15.74
CA GLN A 270 -22.95 -13.14 -16.41
C GLN A 270 -23.75 -14.09 -15.49
N THR A 271 -23.37 -14.18 -14.22
CA THR A 271 -24.07 -15.02 -13.24
C THR A 271 -25.49 -14.51 -12.96
N ASP A 272 -25.66 -13.19 -12.83
CA ASP A 272 -26.96 -12.55 -12.65
C ASP A 272 -27.87 -12.77 -13.86
N LEU A 273 -27.37 -12.53 -15.07
CA LEU A 273 -28.10 -12.73 -16.32
C LEU A 273 -28.49 -14.19 -16.56
N ARG A 274 -27.62 -15.14 -16.18
CA ARG A 274 -27.95 -16.56 -16.20
C ARG A 274 -29.14 -16.89 -15.30
N ASN A 275 -29.22 -16.30 -14.11
CA ASN A 275 -30.36 -16.47 -13.21
C ASN A 275 -31.65 -15.81 -13.75
N GLN A 276 -31.51 -14.81 -14.63
CA GLN A 276 -32.61 -14.15 -15.33
C GLN A 276 -33.00 -14.84 -16.65
N GLY A 277 -32.41 -15.99 -16.97
CA GLY A 277 -32.74 -16.80 -18.15
C GLY A 277 -31.89 -16.53 -19.39
N ILE A 278 -30.72 -15.90 -19.24
CA ILE A 278 -29.74 -15.66 -20.31
C ILE A 278 -28.45 -16.43 -19.98
N PRO A 279 -28.39 -17.76 -20.22
CA PRO A 279 -27.37 -18.65 -19.64
C PRO A 279 -25.94 -18.46 -20.16
N ASP A 280 -25.78 -17.87 -21.35
CA ASP A 280 -24.51 -17.76 -22.08
C ASP A 280 -24.22 -16.32 -22.53
N ALA A 281 -24.64 -15.33 -21.73
CA ALA A 281 -24.34 -13.93 -22.01
C ALA A 281 -22.82 -13.68 -22.09
N ALA A 282 -22.36 -13.09 -23.18
CA ALA A 282 -20.99 -12.58 -23.30
C ALA A 282 -20.95 -11.13 -22.80
N VAL A 283 -19.89 -10.76 -22.11
CA VAL A 283 -19.77 -9.43 -21.47
C VAL A 283 -18.45 -8.80 -21.89
N ARG A 284 -18.55 -7.65 -22.55
CA ARG A 284 -17.41 -6.80 -22.90
C ARG A 284 -17.48 -5.47 -22.15
N ALA A 285 -16.35 -4.79 -22.01
CA ALA A 285 -16.27 -3.52 -21.29
C ALA A 285 -15.51 -2.47 -22.08
N GLU A 286 -16.07 -1.27 -22.16
CA GLU A 286 -15.39 -0.07 -22.63
C GLU A 286 -14.96 0.76 -21.42
N ALA A 287 -13.71 0.61 -21.01
CA ALA A 287 -13.15 1.31 -19.85
C ALA A 287 -12.14 2.36 -20.28
N TYR A 288 -12.49 3.63 -20.11
CA TYR A 288 -11.63 4.78 -20.40
C TYR A 288 -10.99 5.28 -19.11
N VAL A 289 -9.65 5.32 -19.08
CA VAL A 289 -8.88 5.67 -17.87
C VAL A 289 -7.87 6.77 -18.16
N SER A 290 -7.75 7.71 -17.23
CA SER A 290 -6.66 8.67 -17.14
C SER A 290 -5.73 8.30 -15.99
N LEU A 291 -4.42 8.45 -16.21
CA LEU A 291 -3.38 8.21 -15.21
C LEU A 291 -2.48 9.44 -15.07
N ASN A 292 -2.41 9.98 -13.85
CA ASN A 292 -1.51 11.08 -13.50
C ASN A 292 -1.65 12.31 -14.42
N GLY A 293 -2.89 12.61 -14.83
CA GLY A 293 -3.23 13.77 -15.66
C GLY A 293 -3.02 13.58 -17.17
N ARG A 294 -2.65 12.37 -17.63
CA ARG A 294 -2.61 12.04 -19.06
C ARG A 294 -4.02 12.03 -19.67
N PRO A 295 -4.17 12.26 -20.99
CA PRO A 295 -5.44 12.06 -21.68
C PRO A 295 -6.01 10.67 -21.45
N SER A 296 -7.35 10.59 -21.38
CA SER A 296 -8.05 9.33 -21.21
C SER A 296 -7.86 8.43 -22.43
N GLN A 297 -7.66 7.13 -22.20
CA GLN A 297 -7.57 6.09 -23.24
C GLN A 297 -8.17 4.78 -22.77
N LEU A 298 -8.41 3.84 -23.69
CA LEU A 298 -8.94 2.52 -23.36
C LEU A 298 -7.94 1.73 -22.50
N LEU A 299 -8.41 1.21 -21.38
CA LEU A 299 -7.67 0.31 -20.49
C LEU A 299 -7.84 -1.16 -20.90
N ILE A 300 -9.04 -1.52 -21.37
CA ILE A 300 -9.46 -2.88 -21.70
C ILE A 300 -9.73 -2.97 -23.19
N ASP A 301 -9.36 -4.08 -23.82
CA ASP A 301 -9.74 -4.36 -25.21
C ASP A 301 -11.27 -4.51 -25.30
N PRO A 302 -11.98 -3.60 -25.99
CA PRO A 302 -13.44 -3.59 -26.01
C PRO A 302 -14.04 -4.73 -26.84
N THR A 303 -13.21 -5.51 -27.54
CA THR A 303 -13.63 -6.65 -28.36
C THR A 303 -13.54 -7.99 -27.62
N VAL A 304 -12.90 -8.01 -26.45
CA VAL A 304 -12.73 -9.23 -25.66
C VAL A 304 -13.96 -9.51 -24.81
N ASP A 305 -14.43 -10.76 -24.87
CA ASP A 305 -15.42 -11.29 -23.94
C ASP A 305 -14.75 -11.62 -22.60
N LEU A 306 -14.93 -10.74 -21.62
CA LEU A 306 -14.34 -10.84 -20.29
C LEU A 306 -14.86 -12.06 -19.52
N THR A 307 -16.00 -12.64 -19.91
CA THR A 307 -16.52 -13.83 -19.23
C THR A 307 -15.70 -15.09 -19.48
N LYS A 308 -14.84 -15.07 -20.50
CA LYS A 308 -13.91 -16.16 -20.84
C LYS A 308 -12.53 -15.95 -20.23
N GLU A 309 -12.27 -14.76 -19.69
CA GLU A 309 -11.00 -14.39 -19.08
C GLU A 309 -10.95 -14.80 -17.61
N THR A 310 -9.75 -15.03 -17.07
CA THR A 310 -9.59 -15.42 -15.66
C THR A 310 -8.61 -14.53 -14.93
N ASN A 311 -8.91 -14.25 -13.66
CA ASN A 311 -7.99 -13.51 -12.82
C ASN A 311 -6.86 -14.45 -12.37
N SER A 312 -5.70 -14.32 -13.00
CA SER A 312 -4.52 -15.13 -12.70
C SER A 312 -3.32 -14.28 -12.33
N ILE A 313 -2.22 -14.93 -11.94
CA ILE A 313 -0.93 -14.26 -11.71
C ILE A 313 -0.15 -14.01 -13.00
N TRP A 314 -0.66 -14.41 -14.16
CA TRP A 314 0.01 -14.24 -15.45
C TRP A 314 -0.35 -12.90 -16.08
N PRO A 315 0.48 -12.41 -17.04
CA PRO A 315 0.14 -11.23 -17.82
C PRO A 315 -1.23 -11.35 -18.48
N LYS A 316 -2.01 -10.27 -18.43
CA LYS A 316 -3.39 -10.18 -18.89
C LYS A 316 -3.43 -9.56 -20.29
N PRO A 317 -3.61 -10.36 -21.36
CA PRO A 317 -3.51 -9.86 -22.73
C PRO A 317 -4.63 -8.88 -23.12
N TRP A 318 -5.75 -8.91 -22.39
CA TRP A 318 -6.91 -8.04 -22.59
C TRP A 318 -6.76 -6.64 -21.97
N ILE A 319 -5.64 -6.36 -21.28
CA ILE A 319 -5.31 -5.01 -20.81
C ILE A 319 -4.46 -4.33 -21.89
N LEU A 320 -4.94 -3.20 -22.39
CA LEU A 320 -4.24 -2.42 -23.40
C LEU A 320 -3.06 -1.66 -22.77
N PRO A 321 -1.91 -1.53 -23.49
CA PRO A 321 -0.75 -0.80 -22.97
C PRO A 321 -1.01 0.71 -22.88
N LEU A 322 -0.32 1.38 -21.96
CA LEU A 322 -0.33 2.84 -21.88
C LEU A 322 0.45 3.44 -23.05
N ALA A 323 -0.19 4.26 -23.88
CA ALA A 323 0.39 4.78 -25.12
C ALA A 323 1.74 5.52 -24.94
N ASP A 324 1.91 6.28 -23.85
CA ASP A 324 3.12 7.08 -23.56
C ASP A 324 4.22 6.30 -22.80
N ASP A 325 3.99 5.02 -22.48
CA ASP A 325 4.94 4.15 -21.76
C ASP A 325 4.79 2.69 -22.24
N PRO A 326 5.15 2.41 -23.51
CA PRO A 326 5.00 1.08 -24.08
C PRO A 326 5.91 0.06 -23.36
N PRO A 327 5.58 -1.24 -23.41
CA PRO A 327 6.31 -2.27 -22.69
C PRO A 327 7.81 -2.25 -22.98
N ARG A 328 8.64 -2.45 -21.94
CA ARG A 328 10.12 -2.33 -22.02
C ARG A 328 10.80 -3.16 -23.11
N HIS A 329 10.16 -4.22 -23.62
CA HIS A 329 10.68 -5.06 -24.70
C HIS A 329 10.44 -4.50 -26.11
N GLN A 330 9.59 -3.49 -26.29
CA GLN A 330 9.39 -2.80 -27.57
C GLN A 330 10.39 -1.64 -27.81
N LEU A 331 11.18 -1.27 -26.80
CA LEU A 331 12.24 -0.26 -26.94
C LEU A 331 13.49 -0.81 -27.66
N ALA A 332 13.59 -2.13 -27.85
CA ALA A 332 14.71 -2.77 -28.55
C ALA A 332 14.54 -2.83 -30.07
N SER A 333 13.37 -2.49 -30.63
CA SER A 333 13.11 -2.49 -32.07
C SER A 333 13.21 -1.10 -32.74
N PHE A 334 13.65 -0.10 -32.00
CA PHE A 334 13.97 1.23 -32.53
C PHE A 334 15.45 1.54 -32.27
N ASN A 335 16.34 0.89 -33.03
CA ASN A 335 17.71 1.34 -33.28
C ASN A 335 18.18 0.82 -34.64
#